data_AF-A0ABD2K3M7-F1
#
_entry.id   AF-A0ABD2K3M7-F1
#
_cell.length_a   1.000
_cell.length_b   1.000
_cell.length_c   1.000
_cell.angle_alpha   90.00
_cell.angle_beta   90.00
_cell.angle_gamma   90.00
#
_symmetry.space_group_name_H-M   'P 1'
#
loop_
_entity.id
_entity.type
_entity.pdbx_description
1 polymer ?
#
loop_
_entity_poly.entity_id
_entity_poly.type
_entity_poly.pdbx_seq_one_letter_code
_entity_poly.pdbx_strand_id
1 'polypeptide(L)' 'MGFYDTFYRNFGRRFSTLLLAATGGAVFIDVVMNRFTDAIWDWNNQGKQWKDIKHLQQSIRQTVKHFDFCFT' A
#
# COMPACT_ATOMS: atom_id res chain seq x y z
N MET A 1 -31.18 17.57 -13.56
CA MET A 1 -30.28 17.59 -12.39
C MET A 1 -29.00 16.89 -12.81
N GLY A 2 -27.91 17.63 -13.02
CA GLY A 2 -26.62 17.07 -13.45
C GLY A 2 -25.77 16.63 -12.26
N PHE A 3 -24.76 15.78 -12.51
CA PHE A 3 -23.83 15.30 -11.48
C PHE A 3 -23.23 16.44 -10.63
N TYR A 4 -22.83 17.54 -11.28
CA TYR A 4 -22.31 18.74 -10.61
C TYR A 4 -23.31 19.36 -9.63
N ASP A 5 -24.59 19.43 -9.99
CA ASP A 5 -25.62 20.04 -9.15
C ASP A 5 -25.94 19.15 -7.94
N THR A 6 -25.93 17.82 -8.13
CA THR A 6 -26.05 16.85 -7.04
C THR A 6 -24.84 16.89 -6.09
N PHE A 7 -23.62 17.00 -6.63
CA PHE A 7 -22.40 17.08 -5.81
C PHE A 7 -22.35 18.40 -5.03
N TYR A 8 -22.65 19.52 -5.67
CA TYR A 8 -22.69 20.83 -5.02
C TYR A 8 -23.73 20.87 -3.89
N ARG A 9 -24.93 20.31 -4.13
CA ARG A 9 -26.00 20.26 -3.11
C ARG A 9 -25.65 19.39 -1.90
N ASN A 10 -24.94 18.27 -2.10
CA ASN A 10 -24.66 17.30 -1.04
C ASN A 10 -23.34 17.56 -0.30
N PHE A 11 -22.29 17.98 -1.03
CA PHE A 11 -20.95 18.16 -0.46
C PHE A 11 -20.53 19.63 -0.42
N GLY A 12 -20.83 20.39 -1.47
CA GLY A 12 -20.32 21.76 -1.67
C GLY A 12 -21.07 22.89 -0.98
N ARG A 13 -22.31 22.66 -0.52
CA ARG A 13 -23.19 23.73 -0.02
C ARG A 13 -22.85 24.21 1.40
N ARG A 14 -22.30 23.34 2.26
CA ARG A 14 -22.01 23.66 3.67
C ARG A 14 -20.52 23.47 3.97
N PHE A 15 -19.93 24.42 4.69
CA PHE A 15 -18.52 24.35 5.07
C PHE A 15 -18.20 23.12 5.94
N SER A 16 -19.12 22.72 6.82
CA SER A 16 -18.93 21.53 7.67
C SER A 16 -18.89 20.22 6.87
N THR A 17 -19.66 20.09 5.79
CA THR A 17 -19.63 18.90 4.92
C THR A 17 -18.38 18.87 4.06
N LEU A 18 -17.90 20.04 3.63
CA LEU A 18 -16.61 20.18 2.94
C LEU A 18 -15.43 19.79 3.83
N LEU A 19 -15.41 20.24 5.09
CA LEU A 19 -14.34 19.88 6.03
C LEU A 19 -14.34 18.37 6.29
N LEU A 20 -15.50 17.77 6.55
CA LEU A 20 -15.63 16.32 6.74
C LEU A 20 -15.16 15.55 5.49
N ALA A 21 -15.60 15.98 4.31
CA ALA A 21 -15.24 15.33 3.05
C ALA A 21 -13.74 15.49 2.74
N ALA A 22 -13.14 16.64 3.06
CA ALA A 22 -11.71 16.88 2.86
C ALA A 22 -10.86 16.06 3.84
N THR A 23 -11.19 16.06 5.14
CA THR A 23 -10.45 15.29 6.13
C THR A 23 -10.63 13.78 5.94
N GLY A 24 -11.85 13.32 5.70
CA GLY A 24 -12.10 11.91 5.38
C GLY A 24 -11.48 11.50 4.04
N GLY A 25 -11.54 12.38 3.05
CA GLY A 25 -10.91 12.20 1.74
C GLY A 25 -9.40 12.11 1.83
N ALA A 26 -8.75 12.93 2.66
CA ALA A 26 -7.30 12.89 2.86
C ALA A 26 -6.85 11.53 3.40
N VAL A 27 -7.47 11.05 4.49
CA VAL A 27 -7.14 9.73 5.05
C VAL A 27 -7.38 8.61 4.04
N PHE A 28 -8.49 8.69 3.30
CA PHE A 28 -8.81 7.70 2.27
C PHE A 28 -7.78 7.69 1.15
N ILE A 29 -7.42 8.87 0.63
CA ILE A 29 -6.44 9.03 -0.44
C ILE A 29 -5.07 8.56 0.04
N ASP A 30 -4.65 8.85 1.27
CA ASP A 30 -3.37 8.38 1.81
C ASP A 30 -3.27 6.85 1.78
N VAL A 31 -4.31 6.14 2.22
CA VAL A 31 -4.31 4.66 2.23
C VAL A 31 -4.29 4.11 0.80
N VAL A 32 -5.11 4.67 -0.08
CA VAL A 32 -5.22 4.20 -1.47
C VAL A 32 -3.94 4.49 -2.24
N MET A 33 -3.41 5.71 -2.15
CA MET A 33 -2.23 6.15 -2.89
C MET A 33 -0.97 5.43 -2.43
N ASN A 34 -0.79 5.18 -1.13
CA ASN A 34 0.34 4.39 -0.65
C ASN A 34 0.31 2.98 -1.24
N ARG A 35 -0.83 2.27 -1.15
CA ARG A 35 -0.97 0.92 -1.72
C ARG A 35 -0.80 0.90 -3.24
N PHE A 36 -1.35 1.89 -3.93
CA PHE A 36 -1.27 1.97 -5.38
C PHE A 36 0.17 2.24 -5.84
N THR A 37 0.86 3.16 -5.18
CA THR A 37 2.25 3.49 -5.48
C THR A 37 3.17 2.32 -5.20
N ASP A 38 2.97 1.62 -4.07
CA ASP A 38 3.71 0.39 -3.75
C ASP A 38 3.50 -0.68 -4.82
N ALA A 39 2.25 -0.89 -5.26
CA ALA A 39 1.95 -1.89 -6.30
C ALA A 39 2.64 -1.56 -7.64
N ILE A 40 2.65 -0.28 -8.04
CA ILE A 40 3.37 0.16 -9.25
C ILE A 40 4.87 -0.04 -9.07
N TRP A 41 5.40 0.35 -7.92
CA TRP A 41 6.82 0.22 -7.60
C TRP A 41 7.28 -1.23 -7.62
N ASP A 42 6.44 -2.12 -7.10
CA ASP A 42 6.69 -3.55 -7.06
C ASP A 42 6.67 -4.17 -8.44
N TRP A 43 5.70 -3.80 -9.27
CA TRP A 43 5.63 -4.27 -10.64
C TRP A 43 6.82 -3.81 -11.49
N ASN A 44 7.30 -2.58 -11.26
CA ASN A 44 8.45 -2.08 -12.00
C ASN A 44 9.80 -2.64 -11.50
N ASN A 45 9.89 -3.05 -10.24
CA ASN A 45 11.12 -3.55 -9.60
C ASN A 45 11.07 -5.04 -9.26
N GLN A 46 10.24 -5.82 -9.97
CA GLN A 46 10.11 -7.25 -9.75
C GLN A 46 11.48 -7.96 -9.81
N GLY A 47 11.76 -8.78 -8.81
CA GLY A 47 12.98 -9.60 -8.73
C GLY A 47 14.23 -8.86 -8.23
N LYS A 48 14.16 -7.54 -8.02
CA LYS A 48 15.25 -6.76 -7.39
C LYS A 48 14.95 -6.42 -5.93
N GLN A 49 13.70 -6.52 -5.52
CA GLN A 49 13.30 -6.10 -4.19
C GLN A 49 13.67 -7.14 -3.15
N TRP A 50 14.08 -6.71 -1.97
CA TRP A 50 14.47 -7.62 -0.88
C TRP A 50 13.37 -8.63 -0.53
N LYS A 51 12.11 -8.22 -0.60
CA LYS A 51 10.96 -9.13 -0.38
C LYS A 51 10.94 -10.33 -1.32
N ASP A 52 11.41 -10.15 -2.56
CA ASP A 52 11.46 -11.21 -3.56
C ASP A 52 12.68 -12.11 -3.33
N ILE A 53 13.77 -11.61 -2.75
CA ILE A 53 15.02 -12.37 -2.54
C ILE A 53 15.05 -13.06 -1.16
N LYS A 54 14.25 -12.58 -0.21
CA LYS A 54 14.27 -13.03 1.19
C LYS A 54 14.02 -14.54 1.35
N HIS A 55 13.14 -15.12 0.52
CA HIS A 55 12.84 -16.55 0.56
C HIS A 55 14.09 -17.41 0.28
N LEU A 56 14.93 -16.99 -0.67
CA LEU A 56 16.19 -17.65 -1.00
C LEU A 56 17.21 -17.51 0.14
N GLN A 57 17.27 -16.35 0.78
CA GLN A 57 18.18 -16.14 1.92
C GLN A 57 17.78 -17.00 3.13
N GLN A 58 16.47 -17.18 3.37
CA GLN A 58 15.96 -17.99 4.46
C GLN A 58 16.17 -19.49 4.23
N SER A 59 16.07 -20.00 3.00
CA SER A 59 16.38 -21.40 2.71
C SER A 59 17.86 -21.71 2.94
N ILE A 60 18.77 -20.87 2.44
CA ILE A 60 20.21 -21.02 2.67
C ILE A 60 20.52 -20.99 4.18
N ARG A 61 19.91 -20.08 4.93
CA ARG A 61 20.09 -20.01 6.39
C ARG A 61 19.64 -21.30 7.09
N GLN A 62 18.56 -21.93 6.63
CA GLN A 62 18.09 -23.21 7.19
C GLN A 62 19.02 -24.37 6.82
N THR A 63 19.52 -24.41 5.59
CA THR A 63 20.50 -25.43 5.17
C THR A 63 21.80 -25.32 5.94
N VAL A 64 22.32 -24.10 6.17
CA VAL A 64 23.51 -23.89 7.00
C VAL A 64 23.28 -24.37 8.43
N LYS A 65 22.15 -23.99 9.05
CA LYS A 65 21.80 -24.49 10.41
C LYS A 65 21.67 -26.00 10.49
N HIS A 66 21.12 -26.64 9.45
CA HIS A 66 20.99 -28.09 9.39
C HIS A 66 22.36 -28.78 9.23
N PHE A 67 23.26 -28.18 8.45
CA PHE A 67 24.62 -28.67 8.28
C PHE A 67 25.43 -28.55 9.57
N ASP A 68 25.36 -27.41 10.28
CA ASP A 68 25.98 -27.21 11.59
C ASP A 68 25.44 -28.21 12.64
N PHE A 69 24.15 -28.50 12.61
CA PHE A 69 23.53 -29.49 13.51
C PHE A 69 24.01 -30.93 13.24
N CYS A 70 24.35 -31.27 11.99
CA CYS A 70 24.85 -32.60 11.64
C CYS A 70 26.33 -32.81 12.05
N PHE A 71 27.03 -31.73 12.43
CA PHE A 71 28.45 -31.73 12.79
C PHE A 71 28.72 -31.52 14.29
N THR A 72 27.66 -31.49 15.12
CA THR A 72 27.71 -31.44 16.60
C THR A 72 27.23 -32.77 17.18
#